data_AF-A0A7C4ZI81-F1
#
_entry.id   AF-A0A7C4ZI81-F1
#
_cell.length_a   1.000
_cell.length_b   1.000
_cell.length_c   1.000
_cell.angle_alpha   90.00
_cell.angle_beta   90.00
_cell.angle_gamma   90.00
#
_symmetry.space_group_name_H-M   'P 1'
#
loop_
_entity.id
_entity.type
_entity.pdbx_description
1 polymer ?
#
loop_
_entity_poly.entity_id
_entity_poly.type
_entity_poly.pdbx_seq_one_letter_code
_entity_poly.pdbx_strand_id
1 'polypeptide(L)'
;MDENGGVLRLKPSFVAGTLYPGLGRLGVKKFSVGEKGWICERWMASSVAAVGPTQLKDEGLSELNMRGAKVFLKDALRLLPE
;
A
#
# COMPACT_ATOMS: atom_id res chain seq x y z
N MET A 1 -18.11 15.45 -15.63
CA MET A 1 -17.41 14.81 -14.49
C MET A 1 -17.93 13.40 -14.37
N ASP A 2 -17.07 12.43 -14.03
CA ASP A 2 -17.50 11.06 -13.77
C ASP A 2 -18.33 10.95 -12.48
N GLU A 3 -18.83 9.75 -12.19
CA GLU A 3 -19.61 9.45 -10.97
C GLU A 3 -18.87 9.71 -9.66
N ASN A 4 -17.54 9.84 -9.69
CA ASN A 4 -16.69 10.12 -8.53
C ASN A 4 -16.27 11.60 -8.45
N GLY A 5 -16.80 12.48 -9.31
CA GLY A 5 -16.43 13.89 -9.34
C GLY A 5 -14.98 14.15 -9.78
N GLY A 6 -14.40 13.24 -10.57
CA GLY A 6 -13.01 13.29 -11.01
C GLY A 6 -12.00 12.85 -9.96
N VAL A 7 -12.44 12.21 -8.87
CA VAL A 7 -11.56 11.74 -7.79
C VAL A 7 -11.36 10.22 -7.87
N LEU A 8 -10.14 9.80 -8.18
CA LEU A 8 -9.73 8.40 -8.12
C LEU A 8 -9.35 8.01 -6.68
N ARG A 9 -10.18 7.21 -6.02
CA ARG A 9 -9.91 6.73 -4.67
C ARG A 9 -8.92 5.57 -4.68
N LEU A 10 -8.04 5.51 -3.68
CA LEU A 10 -7.01 4.48 -3.54
C LEU A 10 -7.14 3.75 -2.20
N LYS A 11 -6.74 2.48 -2.18
CA LYS A 11 -6.49 1.72 -0.95
C LYS A 11 -5.03 1.94 -0.53
N PRO A 12 -4.76 2.29 0.75
CA PRO A 12 -3.40 2.45 1.22
C PRO A 12 -2.68 1.09 1.29
N SER A 13 -1.35 1.12 1.26
CA SER A 13 -0.51 -0.05 1.59
C SER A 13 0.02 0.08 3.01
N PHE A 14 0.16 -1.04 3.71
CA PHE A 14 0.82 -1.11 5.02
C PHE A 14 2.15 -1.82 4.87
N VAL A 15 3.20 -1.26 5.46
CA VAL A 15 4.56 -1.79 5.37
C VAL A 15 5.05 -2.18 6.76
N ALA A 16 5.62 -3.37 6.85
CA ALA A 16 6.17 -3.90 8.08
C ALA A 16 7.70 -3.85 8.12
N GLY A 17 8.25 -3.61 9.31
CA GLY A 17 9.68 -3.57 9.54
C GLY A 17 10.07 -3.94 10.99
N THR A 18 11.35 -4.22 11.18
CA THR A 18 11.92 -4.70 12.45
C THR A 18 12.72 -3.64 13.21
N LEU A 19 12.94 -2.46 12.63
CA LEU A 19 13.80 -1.42 13.19
C LEU A 19 13.30 -0.88 14.54
N TYR A 20 11.98 -0.82 14.73
CA TYR A 20 11.34 -0.35 15.94
C TYR A 20 9.94 -0.97 16.10
N PRO A 21 9.39 -1.06 17.32
CA PRO A 21 8.03 -1.57 17.53
C PRO A 21 6.99 -0.58 16.97
N GLY A 22 6.03 -1.08 16.19
CA GLY A 22 4.98 -0.25 15.57
C GLY A 22 3.87 0.20 16.54
N LEU A 23 3.74 -0.48 17.70
CA LEU A 23 2.84 -0.14 18.82
C LEU A 23 1.37 0.13 18.45
N GLY A 24 0.89 -0.36 17.30
CA GLY A 24 -0.52 -0.28 16.91
C GLY A 24 -1.04 1.11 16.54
N ARG A 25 -0.15 2.08 16.30
CA ARG A 25 -0.53 3.50 16.09
C ARG A 25 -1.36 3.79 14.83
N LEU A 26 -1.38 2.86 13.87
CA LEU A 26 -2.06 3.07 12.58
C LEU A 26 -3.52 2.59 12.56
N GLY A 27 -4.08 2.20 13.70
CA GLY A 27 -5.47 1.77 13.82
C GLY A 27 -5.78 0.44 13.13
N VAL A 28 -4.76 -0.37 12.82
CA VAL A 28 -4.92 -1.72 12.28
C VAL A 28 -5.07 -2.74 13.41
N LYS A 29 -5.97 -3.72 13.23
CA LYS A 29 -6.26 -4.72 14.26
C LYS A 29 -5.10 -5.66 14.55
N LYS A 30 -4.32 -6.02 13.52
CA LYS A 30 -3.11 -6.84 13.62
C LYS A 30 -1.93 -6.03 13.12
N PHE A 31 -1.04 -5.64 14.03
CA PHE A 31 0.10 -4.77 13.74
C PHE A 31 1.45 -5.49 13.91
N SER A 32 1.49 -6.75 14.34
CA SER A 32 2.66 -7.63 14.24
C SER A 32 2.51 -8.57 13.04
N VAL A 33 3.61 -8.79 12.32
CA VAL A 33 3.68 -9.57 11.07
C VAL A 33 4.78 -10.64 11.17
N GLY A 34 4.82 -11.36 12.30
CA GLY A 34 5.79 -12.42 12.55
C GLY A 34 7.24 -11.92 12.47
N GLU A 35 8.08 -12.67 11.74
CA GLU A 35 9.51 -12.37 11.54
C GLU A 35 9.76 -11.03 10.84
N LYS A 36 8.77 -10.51 10.11
CA LYS A 36 8.87 -9.22 9.44
C LYS A 36 8.71 -8.02 10.40
N GLY A 37 8.36 -8.29 11.66
CA GLY A 37 8.29 -7.29 12.71
C GLY A 37 6.90 -6.67 12.81
N TRP A 38 6.81 -5.36 12.72
CA TRP A 38 5.60 -4.60 13.01
C TRP A 38 5.19 -3.74 11.83
N ILE A 39 3.88 -3.58 11.61
CA ILE A 39 3.34 -2.58 10.69
C ILE A 39 3.66 -1.20 11.28
N CYS A 40 4.62 -0.52 10.65
CA CYS A 40 5.13 0.76 11.11
C CYS A 40 4.66 1.92 10.22
N GLU A 41 4.31 1.63 8.96
CA GLU A 41 4.03 2.66 7.96
C GLU A 41 2.74 2.37 7.20
N ARG A 42 2.02 3.45 6.85
CA ARG A 42 0.86 3.43 5.95
C ARG A 42 1.16 4.33 4.77
N TRP A 43 1.45 3.73 3.62
CA TRP A 43 1.77 4.44 2.40
C TRP A 43 0.48 4.77 1.64
N MET A 44 0.34 6.04 1.27
CA MET A 44 -0.81 6.56 0.53
C MET A 44 -0.34 6.92 -0.88
N ALA A 45 -1.09 6.51 -1.90
CA ALA A 45 -0.76 6.76 -3.31
C ALA A 45 0.65 6.30 -3.71
N SER A 46 1.13 5.18 -3.16
CA SER A 46 2.44 4.65 -3.50
C SER A 46 2.42 3.81 -4.77
N SER A 47 3.39 4.07 -5.64
CA SER A 47 3.75 3.28 -6.82
C SER A 47 5.03 2.45 -6.63
N VAL A 48 5.61 2.48 -5.43
CA VAL A 48 6.91 1.88 -5.12
C VAL A 48 6.74 0.64 -4.28
N ALA A 49 7.42 -0.44 -4.64
CA ALA A 49 7.44 -1.66 -3.85
C ALA A 49 8.32 -1.46 -2.62
N ALA A 50 7.85 -1.94 -1.47
CA ALA A 50 8.65 -1.93 -0.25
C ALA A 50 9.87 -2.84 -0.41
N VAL A 51 11.01 -2.38 0.10
CA VAL A 51 12.27 -3.13 0.10
C VAL A 51 12.66 -3.39 1.55
N GLY A 52 13.01 -4.64 1.83
CA GLY A 52 13.45 -5.06 3.16
C GLY A 52 13.98 -6.49 3.16
N PRO A 53 14.46 -6.99 4.31
CA PRO A 53 15.09 -8.31 4.42
C PRO A 53 14.20 -9.46 3.96
N THR A 54 12.90 -9.34 4.22
CA THR A 54 11.86 -10.24 3.71
C THR A 54 11.01 -9.43 2.75
N GLN A 55 10.85 -9.83 1.49
CA GLN A 55 9.98 -9.14 0.55
C GLN A 55 8.60 -9.82 0.52
N LEU A 56 7.54 -9.05 0.76
CA LEU A 56 6.17 -9.53 0.59
C LEU A 56 5.66 -9.11 -0.79
N LYS A 57 4.91 -10.02 -1.43
CA LYS A 57 4.27 -9.74 -2.71
C LYS A 57 3.35 -8.54 -2.57
N ASP A 58 3.48 -7.58 -3.49
CA ASP A 58 2.68 -6.36 -3.59
C ASP A 58 2.84 -5.34 -2.45
N GLU A 59 3.69 -5.60 -1.45
CA GLU A 59 3.87 -4.68 -0.34
C GLU A 59 4.44 -3.34 -0.80
N GLY A 60 3.90 -2.26 -0.24
CA GLY A 60 4.25 -0.88 -0.60
C GLY A 60 3.39 -0.32 -1.73
N LEU A 61 2.68 -1.14 -2.52
CA LEU A 61 1.89 -0.66 -3.65
C LEU A 61 0.45 -0.30 -3.25
N SER A 62 0.04 0.93 -3.55
CA SER A 62 -1.37 1.34 -3.41
C SER A 62 -2.22 0.79 -4.56
N GLU A 63 -3.42 0.33 -4.23
CA GLU A 63 -4.38 -0.24 -5.17
C GLU A 63 -5.47 0.79 -5.52
N LEU A 64 -5.97 0.78 -6.75
CA LEU A 64 -7.16 1.55 -7.11
C LEU A 64 -8.37 1.01 -6.33
N ASN A 65 -9.15 1.90 -5.73
CA ASN A 65 -10.36 1.50 -4.99
C ASN A 65 -11.55 1.35 -5.95
N MET A 66 -11.54 0.27 -6.73
CA MET A 66 -12.56 -0.05 -7.73
C MET A 66 -13.00 -1.50 -7.67
N ARG A 67 -14.12 -1.83 -8.34
CA ARG A 67 -14.66 -3.19 -8.45
C ARG A 67 -14.11 -3.89 -9.70
N GLY A 68 -14.07 -5.22 -9.67
CA GLY A 68 -13.82 -6.06 -10.86
C GLY A 68 -12.37 -6.50 -11.06
N ALA A 69 -11.38 -5.69 -10.68
CA ALA A 69 -9.96 -6.08 -10.80
C ALA A 69 -9.08 -5.43 -9.72
N LYS A 70 -8.01 -6.14 -9.36
CA LYS A 70 -6.91 -5.59 -8.55
C LYS A 70 -5.96 -4.86 -9.48
N VAL A 71 -5.91 -3.54 -9.39
CA VAL A 71 -5.01 -2.69 -10.20
C VAL A 71 -4.16 -1.86 -9.27
N PHE A 72 -2.83 -1.93 -9.41
CA PHE A 72 -1.93 -1.07 -8.66
C PHE A 72 -1.77 0.28 -9.35
N LEU A 73 -1.60 1.33 -8.54
CA LEU A 73 -1.31 2.68 -9.04
C LEU A 73 -0.06 2.67 -9.95
N LYS A 74 0.97 1.91 -9.58
CA LYS A 74 2.18 1.73 -10.39
C LYS A 74 1.87 1.30 -11.82
N ASP A 75 0.97 0.34 -11.98
CA ASP A 75 0.67 -0.23 -13.29
C ASP A 75 -0.20 0.73 -14.11
N ALA A 76 -1.12 1.46 -13.47
CA ALA A 76 -1.87 2.52 -14.12
C ALA A 76 -0.97 3.66 -14.63
N LEU A 77 0.02 4.08 -13.84
CA LEU A 77 0.97 5.13 -14.23
C LEU A 77 1.84 4.74 -15.42
N ARG A 78 2.17 3.44 -15.57
CA ARG A 78 2.96 2.92 -16.71
C ARG A 78 2.23 2.96 -18.05
N LEU A 79 0.92 3.18 -18.04
CA LEU A 79 0.11 3.30 -19.26
C LEU A 79 0.07 4.75 -19.78
N LEU A 80 0.59 5.72 -19.02
CA LEU A 80 0.64 7.11 -19.45
C LEU A 80 1.80 7.29 -20.44
N PRO A 81 1.59 8.06 -21.53
CA PRO A 81 2.69 8.47 -22.40
C PRO A 81 3.69 9.35 -21.63
N GLU A 82 4.95 9.36 -22.10
CA GLU A 82 6.03 10.22 -21.57
C GLU A 82 5.74 11.72 -21.77
#